data_AF-A0A4V3CSC7-F1
#
_entry.id   AF-A0A4V3CSC7-F1
#
_cell.length_a   1.000
_cell.length_b   1.000
_cell.length_c   1.000
_cell.angle_alpha   90.00
_cell.angle_beta   90.00
_cell.angle_gamma   90.00
#
_symmetry.space_group_name_H-M   'P 1'
#
loop_
_entity.id
_entity.type
_entity.pdbx_description
1 polymer ?
#
loop_
_entity_poly.entity_id
_entity_poly.type
_entity_poly.pdbx_seq_one_letter_code
_entity_poly.pdbx_strand_id
1 'polypeptide(L)'
;MNILENLKYVHILAGSLTLICGTIAMFSKKGQKNHRLAGKIFFWAMAVTTALGLNAGIFKPGYEIFIPIAIISFYQVASGYRILYIKTLHKGQKAQIVDWILAIGMFVTSNVFIYMGIVNISIDIFYSIVLFSFATIGLYCSIVDIYHFTKKPTNKSYWLFIHIFRMSHAFIAALTAFLVNNSKLFPFLPQVLLLIIPIAIGQPIITYTIWSYRKKMAKVALINKTVKLDQSFTD
;
A
#
# COMPACT_ATOMS: atom_id res chain seq x y z
N MET A 1 1.84 -16.73 31.11
CA MET A 1 1.48 -16.45 29.70
C MET A 1 2.76 -16.50 28.89
N ASN A 2 2.85 -17.42 27.92
CA ASN A 2 4.08 -17.60 27.15
C ASN A 2 4.28 -16.40 26.21
N ILE A 3 5.54 -15.99 25.97
CA ILE A 3 5.88 -14.86 25.08
C ILE A 3 5.18 -14.99 23.72
N LEU A 4 5.09 -16.20 23.18
CA LEU A 4 4.43 -16.49 21.92
C LEU A 4 2.92 -16.24 21.94
N GLU A 5 2.25 -16.50 23.07
CA GLU A 5 0.82 -16.22 23.23
C GLU A 5 0.58 -14.71 23.23
N ASN A 6 1.44 -13.96 23.93
CA ASN A 6 1.36 -12.50 23.98
C ASN A 6 1.48 -11.90 22.57
N LEU A 7 2.43 -12.35 21.77
CA LEU A 7 2.61 -11.88 20.38
C LEU A 7 1.38 -12.15 19.51
N LYS A 8 0.68 -13.27 19.71
CA LYS A 8 -0.56 -13.59 18.99
C LYS A 8 -1.68 -12.61 19.35
N TYR A 9 -1.88 -12.32 20.64
CA TYR A 9 -2.91 -11.36 21.06
C TYR A 9 -2.61 -9.96 20.53
N VAL A 10 -1.35 -9.53 20.58
CA VAL A 10 -0.93 -8.24 19.99
C VAL A 10 -1.19 -8.23 18.48
N HIS A 11 -0.91 -9.32 17.76
CA HIS A 11 -1.20 -9.42 16.33
C HIS A 11 -2.71 -9.32 16.04
N ILE A 12 -3.54 -10.01 16.80
CA ILE A 12 -5.00 -9.97 16.64
C ILE A 12 -5.50 -8.54 16.86
N LEU A 13 -5.11 -7.89 17.96
CA LEU A 13 -5.51 -6.52 18.27
C LEU A 13 -5.05 -5.54 17.19
N ALA A 14 -3.78 -5.61 16.79
CA ALA A 14 -3.24 -4.76 15.75
C ALA A 14 -3.93 -5.01 14.39
N GLY A 15 -4.18 -6.26 14.02
CA GLY A 15 -4.89 -6.63 12.79
C GLY A 15 -6.33 -6.13 12.77
N SER A 16 -7.06 -6.27 13.88
CA SER A 16 -8.40 -5.71 14.03
C SER A 16 -8.39 -4.19 13.90
N LEU A 17 -7.44 -3.50 14.54
CA LEU A 17 -7.29 -2.05 14.41
C LEU A 17 -6.99 -1.62 12.98
N THR A 18 -6.12 -2.35 12.26
CA THR A 18 -5.83 -2.11 10.83
C THR A 18 -7.11 -2.19 10.01
N LEU A 19 -7.92 -3.24 10.15
CA LEU A 19 -9.14 -3.39 9.35
C LEU A 19 -10.21 -2.34 9.71
N ILE A 20 -10.45 -2.11 11.00
CA ILE A 20 -11.45 -1.16 11.46
C ILE A 20 -11.06 0.27 11.05
N CYS A 21 -9.83 0.70 11.34
CA CYS A 21 -9.38 2.05 11.03
C CYS A 21 -9.19 2.28 9.52
N GLY A 22 -8.77 1.25 8.77
CA GLY A 22 -8.72 1.31 7.31
C GLY A 22 -10.12 1.56 6.72
N THR A 23 -11.12 0.82 7.19
CA THR A 23 -12.53 0.98 6.80
C THR A 23 -13.06 2.37 7.16
N ILE A 24 -12.85 2.83 8.39
CA ILE A 24 -13.25 4.17 8.84
C ILE A 24 -12.58 5.24 7.97
N ALA A 25 -11.29 5.10 7.65
CA ALA A 25 -10.57 6.05 6.80
C ALA A 25 -11.13 6.08 5.37
N MET A 26 -11.50 4.91 4.81
CA MET A 26 -12.08 4.79 3.47
C MET A 26 -13.45 5.46 3.36
N PHE A 27 -14.31 5.34 4.37
CA PHE A 27 -15.66 5.92 4.34
C PHE A 27 -15.73 7.36 4.87
N SER A 28 -14.79 7.77 5.71
CA SER A 28 -14.70 9.17 6.19
C SER A 28 -14.47 10.16 5.06
N LYS A 29 -14.82 11.43 5.27
CA LYS A 29 -14.52 12.51 4.32
C LYS A 29 -13.01 12.75 4.25
N LYS A 30 -12.46 12.73 3.03
CA LYS A 30 -11.03 12.65 2.75
C LYS A 30 -10.37 13.94 3.23
N GLY A 31 -9.29 13.80 4.01
CA GLY A 31 -8.57 14.93 4.60
C GLY A 31 -9.21 15.58 5.83
N GLN A 32 -10.37 15.14 6.33
CA GLN A 32 -10.94 15.59 7.61
C GLN A 32 -10.32 14.87 8.82
N LYS A 33 -10.64 15.33 10.04
CA LYS A 33 -10.12 14.80 11.31
C LYS A 33 -10.24 13.27 11.40
N ASN A 34 -11.43 12.72 11.14
CA ASN A 34 -11.68 11.27 11.23
C ASN A 34 -10.82 10.47 10.25
N HIS A 35 -10.73 10.90 8.99
CA HIS A 35 -9.87 10.26 7.99
C HIS A 35 -8.39 10.30 8.39
N ARG A 36 -7.90 11.44 8.88
CA ARG A 36 -6.49 11.61 9.30
C ARG A 36 -6.16 10.76 10.53
N LEU A 37 -7.04 10.76 11.53
CA LEU A 37 -6.85 9.98 12.76
C LEU A 37 -6.89 8.48 12.45
N ALA A 38 -7.94 8.02 11.76
CA ALA A 38 -8.07 6.63 11.37
C ALA A 38 -6.91 6.18 10.47
N GLY A 39 -6.49 7.01 9.50
CA GLY A 39 -5.32 6.73 8.67
C GLY A 39 -4.00 6.64 9.45
N LYS A 40 -3.83 7.45 10.50
CA LYS A 40 -2.65 7.37 11.38
C LYS A 40 -2.66 6.09 12.22
N ILE A 41 -3.80 5.72 12.79
CA ILE A 41 -3.94 4.47 13.56
C ILE A 41 -3.73 3.27 12.63
N PHE A 42 -4.33 3.29 11.44
CA PHE A 42 -4.13 2.28 10.39
C PHE A 42 -2.64 2.07 10.07
N PHE A 43 -1.89 3.15 9.85
CA PHE A 43 -0.45 3.08 9.57
C PHE A 43 0.33 2.39 10.70
N TRP A 44 0.14 2.81 11.95
CA TRP A 44 0.87 2.23 13.09
C TRP A 44 0.44 0.80 13.41
N ALA A 45 -0.86 0.50 13.32
CA ALA A 45 -1.38 -0.86 13.47
C ALA A 45 -0.81 -1.79 12.39
N MET A 46 -0.74 -1.32 11.13
CA MET A 46 -0.11 -2.06 10.03
C MET A 46 1.38 -2.28 10.25
N ALA A 47 2.11 -1.31 10.81
CA ALA A 47 3.52 -1.48 11.15
C ALA A 47 3.73 -2.59 12.19
N VAL A 48 2.88 -2.64 13.22
CA VAL A 48 2.91 -3.71 14.23
C VAL A 48 2.57 -5.06 13.62
N THR A 49 1.52 -5.17 12.80
CA THR A 49 1.17 -6.45 12.17
C THR A 49 2.22 -6.93 11.19
N THR A 50 2.87 -6.03 10.43
CA THR A 50 4.04 -6.35 9.60
C THR A 50 5.17 -6.91 10.45
N ALA A 51 5.55 -6.26 11.55
CA ALA A 51 6.66 -6.71 12.39
C ALA A 51 6.40 -8.13 12.93
N LEU A 52 5.16 -8.41 13.34
CA LEU A 52 4.74 -9.72 13.82
C LEU A 52 4.65 -10.76 12.69
N GLY A 53 4.21 -10.35 11.49
CA GLY A 53 4.20 -11.21 10.30
C GLY A 53 5.60 -11.59 9.83
N LEU A 54 6.56 -10.65 9.87
CA LEU A 54 7.97 -10.92 9.62
C LEU A 54 8.56 -11.88 10.65
N ASN A 55 8.26 -11.66 11.94
CA ASN A 55 8.68 -12.57 12.99
C ASN A 55 8.17 -14.00 12.74
N ALA A 56 6.90 -14.15 12.38
CA ALA A 56 6.33 -15.45 12.03
C ALA A 56 7.02 -16.07 10.81
N GLY A 57 7.23 -15.30 9.73
CA GLY A 57 7.84 -15.84 8.52
C GLY A 57 9.32 -16.20 8.62
N ILE A 58 10.07 -15.58 9.54
CA ILE A 58 11.49 -15.88 9.76
C ILE A 58 11.68 -17.06 10.72
N PHE A 59 10.89 -17.12 11.80
CA PHE A 59 11.17 -18.04 12.90
C PHE A 59 10.25 -19.26 12.95
N LYS A 60 9.17 -19.31 12.15
CA LYS A 60 8.27 -20.47 12.11
C LYS A 60 8.33 -21.16 10.74
N PRO A 61 8.79 -22.42 10.69
CA PRO A 61 8.73 -23.21 9.46
C PRO A 61 7.31 -23.30 8.92
N GLY A 62 7.15 -23.14 7.60
CA GLY A 62 5.85 -23.14 6.90
C GLY A 62 5.12 -21.80 6.87
N TYR A 63 5.71 -20.72 7.42
CA TYR A 63 5.15 -19.37 7.42
C TYR A 63 5.93 -18.38 6.55
N GLU A 64 6.86 -18.86 5.72
CA GLU A 64 7.79 -18.08 4.91
C GLU A 64 7.08 -17.12 3.94
N ILE A 65 5.86 -17.48 3.51
CA ILE A 65 4.98 -16.66 2.66
C ILE A 65 4.62 -15.30 3.30
N PHE A 66 4.68 -15.19 4.63
CA PHE A 66 4.41 -13.94 5.33
C PHE A 66 5.51 -12.90 5.16
N ILE A 67 6.74 -13.30 4.81
CA ILE A 67 7.84 -12.35 4.55
C ILE A 67 7.49 -11.41 3.39
N PRO A 68 7.25 -11.88 2.15
CA PRO A 68 6.95 -10.99 1.04
C PRO A 68 5.66 -10.18 1.27
N ILE A 69 4.63 -10.79 1.88
CA ILE A 69 3.36 -10.10 2.21
C ILE A 69 3.61 -8.96 3.21
N ALA A 70 4.40 -9.18 4.25
CA ALA A 70 4.65 -8.18 5.28
C ALA A 70 5.48 -7.01 4.73
N ILE A 71 6.54 -7.29 3.96
CA ILE A 71 7.41 -6.24 3.40
C ILE A 71 6.64 -5.38 2.39
N ILE A 72 5.95 -5.99 1.42
CA ILE A 72 5.21 -5.21 0.41
C ILE A 72 4.10 -4.39 1.06
N SER A 73 3.34 -4.96 2.01
CA SER A 73 2.25 -4.25 2.68
C SER A 73 2.76 -3.06 3.48
N PHE A 74 3.89 -3.23 4.17
CA PHE A 74 4.52 -2.14 4.89
C PHE A 74 5.06 -1.07 3.95
N TYR A 75 5.74 -1.45 2.88
CA TYR A 75 6.24 -0.48 1.91
C TYR A 75 5.09 0.31 1.26
N GLN A 76 3.97 -0.34 0.95
CA GLN A 76 2.77 0.33 0.44
C GLN A 76 2.23 1.33 1.47
N VAL A 77 2.00 0.92 2.72
CA VAL A 77 1.44 1.85 3.73
C VAL A 77 2.42 2.97 4.09
N ALA A 78 3.71 2.68 4.16
CA ALA A 78 4.75 3.64 4.50
C ALA A 78 4.97 4.67 3.38
N SER A 79 5.17 4.24 2.14
CA SER A 79 5.28 5.16 1.00
C SER A 79 3.99 5.97 0.79
N GLY A 80 2.82 5.32 0.96
CA GLY A 80 1.51 5.96 0.90
C GLY A 80 1.28 7.01 2.00
N TYR A 81 1.79 6.80 3.20
CA TYR A 81 1.73 7.78 4.28
C TYR A 81 2.75 8.91 4.08
N ARG A 82 3.98 8.56 3.68
CA ARG A 82 5.10 9.47 3.48
C ARG A 82 4.89 10.47 2.36
N ILE A 83 4.19 10.09 1.28
CA ILE A 83 3.89 11.00 0.16
C ILE A 83 3.12 12.26 0.59
N LEU A 84 2.44 12.23 1.74
CA LEU A 84 1.74 13.39 2.31
C LEU A 84 2.67 14.47 2.86
N TYR A 85 3.92 14.12 3.17
CA TYR A 85 4.95 15.04 3.66
C TYR A 85 5.80 15.62 2.51
N ILE A 86 5.80 14.96 1.36
CA ILE A 86 6.53 15.35 0.16
C ILE A 86 5.58 15.69 -0.99
N LYS A 87 4.55 16.52 -0.76
CA LYS A 87 3.51 16.86 -1.76
C LYS A 87 3.97 17.84 -2.85
N THR A 88 5.08 18.53 -2.61
CA THR A 88 5.54 19.66 -3.44
C THR A 88 6.81 19.34 -4.22
N LEU A 89 7.06 18.06 -4.55
CA LEU A 89 8.17 17.68 -5.44
C LEU A 89 8.09 18.42 -6.79
N HIS A 90 6.87 18.64 -7.29
CA HIS A 90 6.62 19.43 -8.50
C HIS A 90 7.08 20.89 -8.40
N LYS A 91 7.26 21.44 -7.18
CA LYS A 91 7.80 22.77 -6.90
C LYS A 91 9.28 22.75 -6.49
N GLY A 92 9.96 21.60 -6.60
CA GLY A 92 11.37 21.46 -6.23
C GLY A 92 11.64 21.06 -4.78
N GLN A 93 10.62 20.67 -4.01
CA GLN A 93 10.85 19.95 -2.75
C GLN A 93 11.70 18.70 -3.02
N LYS A 94 12.61 18.34 -2.11
CA LYS A 94 13.40 17.11 -2.20
C LYS A 94 12.80 16.01 -1.32
N ALA A 95 12.93 14.76 -1.77
CA ALA A 95 12.60 13.59 -0.95
C ALA A 95 13.53 13.50 0.26
N GLN A 96 13.01 13.07 1.41
CA GLN A 96 13.79 12.93 2.63
C GLN A 96 14.53 11.58 2.65
N ILE A 97 15.51 11.43 3.55
CA ILE A 97 16.30 10.19 3.69
C ILE A 97 15.40 8.96 3.89
N VAL A 98 14.36 9.08 4.71
CA VAL A 98 13.39 7.99 4.95
C VAL A 98 12.70 7.54 3.65
N ASP A 99 12.40 8.47 2.73
CA ASP A 99 11.74 8.14 1.46
C ASP A 99 12.68 7.36 0.55
N TRP A 100 13.97 7.74 0.52
CA TRP A 100 15.02 7.01 -0.19
C TRP A 100 15.28 5.62 0.39
N ILE A 101 15.34 5.49 1.72
CA ILE A 101 15.50 4.19 2.39
C ILE A 101 14.35 3.26 2.01
N LEU A 102 13.10 3.75 2.04
CA LEU A 102 11.94 2.95 1.65
C LEU A 102 12.02 2.52 0.18
N ALA A 103 12.32 3.45 -0.73
CA ALA A 103 12.34 3.16 -2.17
C ALA A 103 13.51 2.24 -2.58
N ILE A 104 14.73 2.54 -2.14
CA ILE A 104 15.91 1.71 -2.43
C ILE A 104 15.81 0.35 -1.72
N GLY A 105 15.36 0.34 -0.46
CA GLY A 105 15.17 -0.89 0.30
C GLY A 105 14.18 -1.83 -0.38
N MET A 106 13.04 -1.31 -0.85
CA MET A 106 12.08 -2.11 -1.61
C MET A 106 12.65 -2.57 -2.96
N PHE A 107 13.38 -1.70 -3.68
CA PHE A 107 14.02 -2.08 -4.95
C PHE A 107 14.98 -3.27 -4.76
N VAL A 108 15.87 -3.20 -3.76
CA VAL A 108 16.79 -4.29 -3.43
C VAL A 108 16.01 -5.55 -3.02
N THR A 109 15.00 -5.39 -2.15
CA THR A 109 14.21 -6.53 -1.66
C THR A 109 13.44 -7.22 -2.79
N SER A 110 12.88 -6.46 -3.73
CA SER A 110 12.23 -7.01 -4.93
C SER A 110 13.18 -7.87 -5.76
N ASN A 111 14.44 -7.42 -5.95
CA ASN A 111 15.44 -8.23 -6.66
C ASN A 111 15.80 -9.50 -5.88
N VAL A 112 15.89 -9.43 -4.55
CA VAL A 112 16.08 -10.61 -3.68
C VAL A 112 14.91 -11.59 -3.83
N PHE A 113 13.67 -11.11 -3.87
CA PHE A 113 12.50 -11.97 -4.10
C PHE A 113 12.48 -12.62 -5.48
N ILE A 114 12.94 -11.92 -6.53
CA ILE A 114 13.11 -12.55 -7.86
C ILE A 114 14.13 -13.69 -7.77
N TYR A 115 15.30 -13.42 -7.18
CA TYR A 115 16.33 -14.44 -7.00
C TYR A 115 15.83 -15.64 -6.20
N MET A 116 15.19 -15.40 -5.05
CA MET A 116 14.60 -16.46 -4.22
C MET A 116 13.51 -17.22 -4.98
N GLY A 117 12.69 -16.55 -5.78
CA GLY A 117 11.66 -17.18 -6.60
C GLY A 117 12.26 -18.13 -7.65
N ILE A 118 13.38 -17.76 -8.28
CA ILE A 118 14.09 -18.60 -9.24
C ILE A 118 14.67 -19.84 -8.53
N VAL A 119 15.35 -19.66 -7.40
CA VAL A 119 15.99 -20.77 -6.67
C VAL A 119 14.96 -21.78 -6.13
N ASN A 120 13.78 -21.31 -5.72
CA ASN A 120 12.75 -22.16 -5.13
C ASN A 120 11.76 -22.74 -6.13
N ILE A 121 11.84 -22.41 -7.43
CA ILE A 121 10.81 -22.77 -8.42
C ILE A 121 10.59 -24.28 -8.56
N SER A 122 11.66 -25.06 -8.40
CA SER A 122 11.63 -26.52 -8.48
C SER A 122 11.24 -27.20 -7.17
N ILE A 123 11.21 -26.45 -6.06
CA ILE A 123 10.91 -26.96 -4.70
C ILE A 123 9.46 -26.64 -4.36
N ASP A 124 9.07 -25.37 -4.49
CA ASP A 124 7.72 -24.88 -4.20
C ASP A 124 7.31 -23.83 -5.23
N ILE A 125 6.62 -24.29 -6.27
CA ILE A 125 6.14 -23.43 -7.36
C ILE A 125 5.16 -22.36 -6.84
N PHE A 126 4.35 -22.66 -5.82
CA PHE A 126 3.38 -21.72 -5.29
C PHE A 126 4.09 -20.59 -4.56
N TYR A 127 5.05 -20.90 -3.69
CA TYR A 127 5.87 -19.90 -3.02
C TYR A 127 6.64 -19.02 -4.03
N SER A 128 7.20 -19.61 -5.08
CA SER A 128 7.87 -18.87 -6.15
C SER A 128 6.93 -17.93 -6.91
N ILE A 129 5.71 -18.37 -7.25
CA ILE A 129 4.70 -17.51 -7.88
C ILE A 129 4.37 -16.31 -6.98
N VAL A 130 4.24 -16.54 -5.67
CA VAL A 130 3.97 -15.47 -4.70
C VAL A 130 5.13 -14.48 -4.62
N LEU A 131 6.37 -14.97 -4.58
CA LEU A 131 7.57 -14.13 -4.61
C LEU A 131 7.64 -13.28 -5.89
N PHE A 132 7.44 -13.87 -7.07
CA PHE A 132 7.44 -13.13 -8.34
C PHE A 132 6.32 -12.08 -8.40
N SER A 133 5.14 -12.41 -7.89
CA SER A 133 4.00 -11.49 -7.86
C SER A 133 4.30 -10.25 -7.02
N PHE A 134 4.79 -10.44 -5.79
CA PHE A 134 5.13 -9.32 -4.92
C PHE A 134 6.39 -8.59 -5.35
N ALA A 135 7.38 -9.29 -5.92
CA ALA A 135 8.57 -8.68 -6.47
C ALA A 135 8.23 -7.71 -7.60
N THR A 136 7.38 -8.13 -8.54
CA THR A 136 6.95 -7.32 -9.69
C THR A 136 6.25 -6.04 -9.23
N ILE A 137 5.31 -6.17 -8.29
CA ILE A 137 4.59 -5.01 -7.73
C ILE A 137 5.57 -4.09 -7.00
N GLY A 138 6.43 -4.64 -6.14
CA GLY A 138 7.42 -3.87 -5.38
C GLY A 138 8.44 -3.15 -6.26
N LEU A 139 8.87 -3.79 -7.35
CA LEU A 139 9.85 -3.25 -8.28
C LEU A 139 9.25 -2.11 -9.10
N TYR A 140 8.07 -2.33 -9.69
CA TYR A 140 7.32 -1.27 -10.38
C TYR A 140 7.14 -0.04 -9.49
N CYS A 141 6.69 -0.29 -8.26
CA CYS A 141 6.41 0.75 -7.30
C CYS A 141 7.66 1.52 -6.83
N SER A 142 8.76 0.83 -6.55
CA SER A 142 10.02 1.46 -6.12
C SER A 142 10.66 2.25 -7.25
N ILE A 143 10.61 1.73 -8.49
CA ILE A 143 11.06 2.46 -9.68
C ILE A 143 10.27 3.75 -9.86
N VAL A 144 8.94 3.71 -9.71
CA VAL A 144 8.09 4.91 -9.80
C VAL A 144 8.45 5.94 -8.73
N ASP A 145 8.74 5.51 -7.50
CA ASP A 145 9.14 6.41 -6.41
C ASP A 145 10.52 7.03 -6.69
N ILE A 146 11.53 6.22 -7.05
CA ILE A 146 12.88 6.68 -7.43
C ILE A 146 12.80 7.65 -8.61
N TYR A 147 11.97 7.35 -9.61
CA TYR A 147 11.74 8.21 -10.75
C TYR A 147 11.18 9.57 -10.32
N HIS A 148 10.19 9.61 -9.42
CA HIS A 148 9.65 10.89 -8.93
C HIS A 148 10.61 11.67 -8.02
N PHE A 149 11.52 10.98 -7.33
CA PHE A 149 12.53 11.62 -6.48
C PHE A 149 13.68 12.22 -7.28
N THR A 150 13.98 11.64 -8.45
CA THR A 150 15.02 12.13 -9.37
C THR A 150 14.48 13.12 -10.40
N LYS A 151 13.31 12.83 -10.98
CA LYS A 151 12.62 13.69 -11.95
C LYS A 151 11.33 14.25 -11.35
N LYS A 152 11.23 15.58 -11.33
CA LYS A 152 10.10 16.30 -10.74
C LYS A 152 8.78 15.88 -11.43
N PRO A 153 7.74 15.49 -10.67
CA PRO A 153 6.43 15.17 -11.24
C PRO A 153 5.82 16.43 -11.87
N THR A 154 5.25 16.29 -13.06
CA THR A 154 4.58 17.38 -13.77
C THR A 154 3.17 17.66 -13.22
N ASN A 155 2.48 16.61 -12.75
CA ASN A 155 1.14 16.71 -12.22
C ASN A 155 1.16 17.15 -10.75
N LYS A 156 0.54 18.29 -10.41
CA LYS A 156 0.45 18.83 -9.04
C LYS A 156 -0.21 17.88 -8.03
N SER A 157 -1.04 16.96 -8.51
CA SER A 157 -1.83 16.03 -7.69
C SER A 157 -1.27 14.60 -7.68
N TYR A 158 -0.05 14.37 -8.18
CA TYR A 158 0.59 13.05 -8.17
C TYR A 158 0.54 12.38 -6.79
N TRP A 159 0.80 13.15 -5.72
CA TRP A 159 0.83 12.68 -4.35
C TRP A 159 -0.51 12.07 -3.91
N LEU A 160 -1.64 12.61 -4.41
CA LEU A 160 -2.97 12.12 -4.04
C LEU A 160 -3.22 10.75 -4.67
N PHE A 161 -2.85 10.57 -5.94
CA PHE A 161 -3.04 9.30 -6.63
C PHE A 161 -2.15 8.21 -6.04
N ILE A 162 -0.89 8.55 -5.72
CA ILE A 162 0.00 7.65 -4.99
C ILE A 162 -0.62 7.31 -3.63
N HIS A 163 -1.01 8.31 -2.83
CA HIS A 163 -1.63 8.05 -1.52
C HIS A 163 -2.84 7.12 -1.60
N ILE A 164 -3.80 7.39 -2.51
CA ILE A 164 -4.99 6.56 -2.69
C ILE A 164 -4.60 5.14 -3.10
N PHE A 165 -3.75 4.98 -4.12
CA PHE A 165 -3.31 3.68 -4.61
C PHE A 165 -2.64 2.87 -3.49
N ARG A 166 -1.62 3.45 -2.85
CA ARG A 166 -0.77 2.82 -1.83
C ARG A 166 -1.55 2.40 -0.59
N MET A 167 -2.34 3.32 -0.02
CA MET A 167 -3.10 3.05 1.20
C MET A 167 -4.20 2.01 0.96
N SER A 168 -4.84 2.06 -0.22
CA SER A 168 -5.91 1.10 -0.55
C SER A 168 -5.37 -0.29 -0.82
N HIS A 169 -4.21 -0.43 -1.50
CA HIS A 169 -3.57 -1.72 -1.71
C HIS A 169 -3.05 -2.33 -0.40
N ALA A 170 -2.52 -1.52 0.52
CA ALA A 170 -2.17 -1.99 1.87
C ALA A 170 -3.41 -2.51 2.62
N PHE A 171 -4.55 -1.83 2.49
CA PHE A 171 -5.81 -2.30 3.09
C PHE A 171 -6.30 -3.61 2.45
N ILE A 172 -6.27 -3.73 1.12
CA ILE A 172 -6.62 -4.98 0.41
C ILE A 172 -5.73 -6.12 0.89
N ALA A 173 -4.42 -5.90 1.01
CA ALA A 173 -3.49 -6.93 1.49
C ALA A 173 -3.82 -7.37 2.93
N ALA A 174 -4.12 -6.43 3.83
CA ALA A 174 -4.53 -6.74 5.19
C ALA A 174 -5.87 -7.52 5.23
N LEU A 175 -6.84 -7.13 4.40
CA LEU A 175 -8.12 -7.80 4.29
C LEU A 175 -7.97 -9.23 3.73
N THR A 176 -7.18 -9.41 2.68
CA THR A 176 -6.88 -10.73 2.10
C THR A 176 -6.17 -11.61 3.13
N ALA A 177 -5.16 -11.10 3.84
CA ALA A 177 -4.45 -11.85 4.87
C ALA A 177 -5.40 -12.30 6.00
N PHE A 178 -6.30 -11.42 6.43
CA PHE A 178 -7.33 -11.77 7.41
C PHE A 178 -8.27 -12.87 6.90
N LEU A 179 -8.82 -12.74 5.70
CA LEU A 179 -9.76 -13.72 5.15
C LEU A 179 -9.11 -15.09 4.95
N VAL A 180 -7.92 -15.13 4.36
CA VAL A 180 -7.20 -16.38 4.09
C VAL A 180 -6.79 -17.08 5.39
N ASN A 181 -6.28 -16.35 6.38
CA ASN A 181 -5.88 -16.92 7.67
C ASN A 181 -7.08 -17.33 8.55
N ASN A 182 -8.28 -16.81 8.27
CA ASN A 182 -9.52 -17.16 8.94
C ASN A 182 -10.50 -17.90 8.02
N SER A 183 -9.98 -18.68 7.06
CA SER A 183 -10.80 -19.41 6.08
C SER A 183 -11.86 -20.32 6.72
N LYS A 184 -11.60 -20.83 7.93
CA LYS A 184 -12.55 -21.62 8.74
C LYS A 184 -13.84 -20.86 9.09
N LEU A 185 -13.82 -19.52 9.14
CA LEU A 185 -15.01 -18.69 9.34
C LEU A 185 -15.91 -18.64 8.10
N PHE A 186 -15.37 -19.02 6.94
CA PHE A 186 -16.06 -18.99 5.65
C PHE A 186 -16.05 -20.39 5.00
N PRO A 187 -16.62 -21.43 5.65
CA PRO A 187 -16.52 -22.81 5.19
C PRO A 187 -17.18 -23.04 3.81
N PHE A 188 -18.06 -22.14 3.39
CA PHE A 188 -18.77 -22.16 2.11
C PHE A 188 -17.95 -21.54 0.95
N LEU A 189 -16.79 -20.91 1.23
CA LEU A 189 -15.94 -20.30 0.21
C LEU A 189 -14.60 -21.06 0.12
N PRO A 190 -14.20 -21.52 -1.09
CA PRO A 190 -12.84 -21.98 -1.34
C PRO A 190 -11.81 -20.90 -0.97
N GLN A 191 -10.68 -21.31 -0.40
CA GLN A 191 -9.61 -20.38 0.01
C GLN A 191 -9.08 -19.51 -1.14
N VAL A 192 -9.11 -20.02 -2.37
CA VAL A 192 -8.76 -19.27 -3.59
C VAL A 192 -9.72 -18.08 -3.81
N LEU A 193 -11.02 -18.24 -3.52
CA LEU A 193 -11.96 -17.11 -3.63
C LEU A 193 -11.70 -16.05 -2.56
N LEU A 194 -11.33 -16.46 -1.35
CA LEU A 194 -10.94 -15.53 -0.27
C LEU A 194 -9.70 -14.71 -0.63
N LEU A 195 -8.82 -15.26 -1.47
CA LEU A 195 -7.67 -14.54 -2.04
C LEU A 195 -8.11 -13.50 -3.09
N ILE A 196 -9.02 -13.89 -3.98
CA ILE A 196 -9.38 -13.11 -5.18
C ILE A 196 -10.41 -12.01 -4.87
N ILE A 197 -11.41 -12.28 -4.03
CA ILE A 197 -12.55 -11.37 -3.77
C ILE A 197 -12.11 -9.95 -3.37
N PRO A 198 -11.18 -9.76 -2.41
CA PRO A 198 -10.76 -8.41 -2.01
C PRO A 198 -10.13 -7.62 -3.16
N ILE A 199 -9.36 -8.28 -4.02
CA ILE A 199 -8.70 -7.65 -5.16
C ILE A 199 -9.74 -7.38 -6.26
N ALA A 200 -10.60 -8.35 -6.56
CA ALA A 200 -11.63 -8.25 -7.59
C ALA A 200 -12.62 -7.11 -7.33
N ILE A 201 -12.94 -6.82 -6.06
CA ILE A 201 -13.82 -5.71 -5.67
C ILE A 201 -13.00 -4.42 -5.47
N GLY A 202 -11.87 -4.50 -4.77
CA GLY A 202 -11.09 -3.33 -4.38
C GLY A 202 -10.45 -2.62 -5.57
N GLN A 203 -9.92 -3.36 -6.55
CA GLN A 203 -9.18 -2.78 -7.67
C GLN A 203 -10.06 -1.93 -8.61
N PRO A 204 -11.27 -2.36 -9.00
CA PRO A 204 -12.21 -1.50 -9.73
C PRO A 204 -12.56 -0.21 -8.97
N ILE A 205 -12.80 -0.31 -7.65
CA ILE A 205 -13.14 0.86 -6.82
C ILE A 205 -11.98 1.86 -6.79
N ILE A 206 -10.74 1.40 -6.62
CA ILE A 206 -9.54 2.24 -6.63
C ILE A 206 -9.40 2.92 -7.99
N THR A 207 -9.54 2.15 -9.08
CA THR A 207 -9.39 2.65 -10.45
C THR A 207 -10.43 3.71 -10.77
N TYR A 208 -11.71 3.43 -10.46
CA TYR A 208 -12.80 4.39 -10.61
C TYR A 208 -12.57 5.66 -9.78
N THR A 209 -12.13 5.50 -8.53
CA THR A 209 -11.84 6.62 -7.64
C THR A 209 -10.76 7.50 -8.25
N ILE A 210 -9.60 6.94 -8.61
CA ILE A 210 -8.50 7.68 -9.25
C ILE A 210 -8.96 8.39 -10.52
N TRP A 211 -9.70 7.69 -11.38
CA TRP A 211 -10.25 8.25 -12.61
C TRP A 211 -11.19 9.44 -12.36
N SER A 212 -12.10 9.32 -11.39
CA SER A 212 -13.03 10.39 -11.03
C SER A 212 -12.30 11.64 -10.52
N TYR A 213 -11.23 11.47 -9.71
CA TYR A 213 -10.40 12.58 -9.24
C TYR A 213 -9.60 13.22 -10.37
N ARG A 214 -9.05 12.42 -11.31
CA ARG A 214 -8.35 12.94 -12.49
C ARG A 214 -9.27 13.84 -13.33
N LYS A 215 -10.51 13.39 -13.61
CA LYS A 215 -11.50 14.19 -14.34
C LYS A 215 -11.85 15.51 -13.64
N LYS A 216 -12.12 15.46 -12.33
CA LYS A 216 -12.42 16.66 -11.54
C LYS A 216 -11.26 17.67 -11.58
N MET A 217 -10.02 17.20 -11.44
CA MET A 217 -8.84 18.07 -11.45
C MET A 217 -8.55 18.65 -12.84
N ALA A 218 -8.74 17.88 -13.91
CA ALA A 218 -8.62 18.39 -15.27
C ALA A 218 -9.64 19.50 -15.56
N LYS A 219 -10.91 19.33 -15.12
CA LYS A 219 -11.95 20.36 -15.25
C LYS A 219 -11.57 21.65 -14.51
N VAL A 220 -11.09 21.56 -13.27
CA VAL A 220 -10.64 22.73 -12.49
C VAL A 220 -9.44 23.42 -13.16
N ALA A 221 -8.50 22.65 -13.71
CA ALA A 221 -7.34 23.22 -14.42
C ALA A 221 -7.76 24.00 -15.69
N LEU A 222 -8.77 23.50 -16.43
CA LEU A 222 -9.32 24.19 -17.58
C LEU A 222 -10.02 25.51 -17.18
N ILE A 223 -10.87 25.48 -16.15
CA ILE A 223 -11.55 26.69 -15.64
C ILE A 223 -10.52 27.74 -15.18
N ASN A 224 -9.48 27.32 -14.46
CA ASN A 224 -8.44 28.25 -14.03
C ASN A 224 -7.64 28.84 -15.19
N LYS A 225 -7.52 28.11 -16.32
CA LYS A 225 -6.88 28.61 -17.53
C LYS A 225 -7.78 29.63 -18.25
N THR A 226 -9.08 29.38 -18.36
CA THR A 226 -10.02 30.31 -18.99
C THR A 226 -10.16 31.61 -18.22
N VAL A 227 -10.25 31.55 -16.89
CA VAL A 227 -10.32 32.75 -16.03
C VAL A 227 -9.06 33.62 -16.16
N LYS A 228 -7.87 33.00 -16.24
CA LYS A 228 -6.62 33.75 -16.44
C LYS A 228 -6.49 34.40 -17.81
N LEU A 229 -7.04 33.75 -18.85
CA LEU A 229 -7.05 34.33 -20.19
C LEU A 229 -7.96 35.55 -20.24
N ASP A 230 -9.15 35.45 -19.66
CA ASP A 230 -10.11 36.57 -19.57
C ASP A 230 -9.48 37.81 -18.88
N GLN A 231 -8.83 37.59 -17.73
CA GLN A 231 -8.12 38.66 -17.02
C GLN A 231 -6.98 39.30 -17.84
N SER A 232 -6.29 38.53 -18.70
CA SER A 232 -5.24 39.09 -19.55
C SER A 232 -5.75 39.89 -20.76
N PHE A 233 -7.05 39.86 -21.05
CA PHE A 233 -7.68 40.68 -22.09
C PHE A 233 -8.33 41.96 -21.51
N THR A 234 -8.47 42.05 -20.18
CA THR A 234 -9.05 43.22 -19.49
C THR A 234 -8.00 44.19 -18.92
N ASP A 235 -6.72 43.82 -19.00
CA ASP A 235 -5.55 44.64 -18.65
C ASP A 235 -4.89 45.22 -19.91
#